data_AF-A0A7Z9HG68-F1
#
_entry.id   AF-A0A7Z9HG68-F1
#
_cell.length_a   1.000
_cell.length_b   1.000
_cell.length_c   1.000
_cell.angle_alpha   90.00
_cell.angle_beta   90.00
_cell.angle_gamma   90.00
#
_symmetry.space_group_name_H-M   'P 1'
#
loop_
_entity.id
_entity.type
_entity.pdbx_description
1 polymer ?
#
loop_
_entity_poly.entity_id
_entity_poly.type
_entity_poly.pdbx_seq_one_letter_code
_entity_poly.pdbx_strand_id
1 'polypeptide(L)'
;MLLGRDIEGTINDEPADGDGLILTGEYNNEKTSGLSVAFLGDGTGNAGSVTVAQNSLKFQAGASADEKIVIALNSTHSTVLGRGVDNTSGFENLSQISLKSTQEAIDAIRLVDEALDQLLSMRSQLGSVQKHTLETNISVLRNTVENLTAAESSIRDTDMALEMVNFTKNQIITEAAAAAVAQSNQTATRVLRLLFNNNPHGHWSFFRDH
;
A
#
# COMPACT_ATOMS: atom_id res chain seq x y z
N MET A 1 -15.36 56.17 2.45
CA MET A 1 -14.53 55.01 2.80
C MET A 1 -14.88 53.90 1.82
N LEU A 2 -14.05 53.64 0.82
CA LEU A 2 -14.16 52.38 0.08
C LEU A 2 -13.56 51.32 0.97
N LEU A 3 -14.40 50.49 1.59
CA LEU A 3 -13.95 49.20 2.09
C LEU A 3 -13.52 48.41 0.85
N GLY A 4 -12.29 47.90 0.85
CA GLY A 4 -11.81 47.02 -0.20
C GLY A 4 -12.77 45.84 -0.30
N ARG A 5 -13.28 45.58 -1.51
CA ARG A 5 -14.08 44.40 -1.80
C ARG A 5 -13.14 43.35 -2.37
N ASP A 6 -13.28 42.12 -1.90
CA ASP A 6 -12.51 40.99 -2.43
C ASP A 6 -12.80 40.79 -3.92
N ILE A 7 -11.82 40.26 -4.64
CA ILE A 7 -12.00 39.91 -6.04
C ILE A 7 -12.88 38.67 -6.17
N GLU A 8 -13.81 38.69 -7.11
CA GLU A 8 -14.68 37.55 -7.42
C GLU A 8 -14.38 37.05 -8.84
N GLY A 9 -14.37 35.73 -9.04
CA GLY A 9 -14.11 35.15 -10.35
C GLY A 9 -14.04 33.62 -10.34
N THR A 10 -13.78 33.07 -11.51
CA THR A 10 -13.50 31.64 -11.71
C THR A 10 -12.07 31.48 -12.21
N ILE A 11 -11.45 30.35 -11.87
CA ILE A 11 -10.18 29.94 -12.49
C ILE A 11 -10.52 28.76 -13.39
N ASN A 12 -10.28 28.91 -14.70
CA ASN A 12 -10.59 27.86 -15.69
C ASN A 12 -12.04 27.33 -15.57
N ASP A 13 -13.00 28.25 -15.46
CA ASP A 13 -14.44 27.97 -15.29
C ASP A 13 -14.84 27.21 -14.00
N GLU A 14 -13.92 27.00 -13.08
CA GLU A 14 -14.18 26.44 -11.75
C GLU A 14 -14.25 27.56 -10.68
N PRO A 15 -15.09 27.39 -9.64
CA PRO A 15 -15.30 28.41 -8.62
C PRO A 15 -14.01 28.69 -7.84
N ALA A 16 -13.78 29.95 -7.48
CA ALA A 16 -12.60 30.32 -6.73
C ALA A 16 -12.96 31.36 -5.66
N ASP A 17 -12.33 31.23 -4.50
CA ASP A 17 -12.52 32.10 -3.35
C ASP A 17 -11.60 33.32 -3.44
N GLY A 18 -12.16 34.48 -3.12
CA GLY A 18 -11.46 35.76 -3.18
C GLY A 18 -11.02 36.24 -1.81
N ASP A 19 -9.73 36.48 -1.63
CA ASP A 19 -9.19 37.16 -0.44
C ASP A 19 -8.37 38.37 -0.90
N GLY A 20 -8.95 39.58 -0.74
CA GLY A 20 -8.38 40.82 -1.22
C GLY A 20 -8.17 40.82 -2.73
N LEU A 21 -6.92 40.69 -3.16
CA LEU A 21 -6.50 40.65 -4.58
C LEU A 21 -6.11 39.25 -5.06
N ILE A 22 -6.27 38.22 -4.22
CA ILE A 22 -5.90 36.84 -4.51
C ILE A 22 -7.16 36.02 -4.74
N LEU A 23 -7.22 35.32 -5.86
CA LEU A 23 -8.27 34.38 -6.20
C LEU A 23 -7.70 32.96 -6.05
N THR A 24 -8.30 32.11 -5.22
CA THR A 24 -7.83 30.75 -4.92
C THR A 24 -8.89 29.73 -5.29
N GLY A 25 -8.58 28.78 -6.17
CA GLY A 25 -9.52 27.73 -6.54
C GLY A 25 -9.86 26.81 -5.36
N GLU A 26 -11.14 26.48 -5.22
CA GLU A 26 -11.68 25.72 -4.09
C GLU A 26 -11.10 24.30 -3.99
N TYR A 27 -11.04 23.75 -2.78
CA TYR A 27 -10.44 22.44 -2.50
C TYR A 27 -11.01 21.29 -3.36
N ASN A 28 -12.29 21.38 -3.74
CA ASN A 28 -12.99 20.33 -4.50
C ASN A 28 -12.90 20.48 -6.02
N ASN A 29 -12.19 21.51 -6.51
CA ASN A 29 -12.04 21.72 -7.93
C ASN A 29 -11.16 20.64 -8.56
N GLU A 30 -11.56 20.12 -9.73
CA GLU A 30 -10.82 19.05 -10.39
C GLU A 30 -9.49 19.55 -10.96
N LYS A 31 -9.43 20.83 -11.38
CA LYS A 31 -8.27 21.38 -12.09
C LYS A 31 -7.59 22.53 -11.35
N THR A 32 -8.32 23.26 -10.53
CA THR A 32 -7.85 24.51 -9.92
C THR A 32 -7.77 24.48 -8.40
N SER A 33 -7.96 23.31 -7.79
CA SER A 33 -7.87 23.18 -6.33
C SER A 33 -6.52 23.66 -5.80
N GLY A 34 -6.57 24.66 -4.92
CA GLY A 34 -5.40 25.29 -4.31
C GLY A 34 -4.58 26.18 -5.24
N LEU A 35 -5.04 26.44 -6.48
CA LEU A 35 -4.39 27.38 -7.38
C LEU A 35 -4.76 28.81 -6.97
N SER A 36 -3.78 29.56 -6.48
CA SER A 36 -3.93 30.99 -6.16
C SER A 36 -3.33 31.88 -7.26
N VAL A 37 -4.09 32.89 -7.70
CA VAL A 37 -3.67 33.89 -8.68
C VAL A 37 -3.92 35.28 -8.12
N ALA A 38 -2.93 36.15 -8.15
CA ALA A 38 -3.07 37.54 -7.73
C ALA A 38 -3.02 38.48 -8.95
N PHE A 39 -3.96 39.43 -9.03
CA PHE A 39 -3.91 40.51 -10.02
C PHE A 39 -3.50 41.82 -9.35
N LEU A 40 -2.27 42.26 -9.62
CA LEU A 40 -1.66 43.46 -9.03
C LEU A 40 -1.73 44.69 -9.96
N GLY A 41 -2.47 44.59 -11.07
CA GLY A 41 -2.61 45.68 -12.05
C GLY A 41 -3.58 46.77 -11.59
N ASP A 42 -3.39 47.99 -12.09
CA ASP A 42 -4.21 49.17 -11.82
C ASP A 42 -5.36 49.38 -12.82
N GLY A 43 -5.37 48.60 -13.91
CA GLY A 43 -6.40 48.63 -14.95
C GLY A 43 -7.64 47.79 -14.62
N THR A 44 -8.80 48.24 -15.10
CA THR A 44 -10.04 47.45 -15.07
C THR A 44 -10.17 46.64 -16.37
N GLY A 45 -10.20 45.31 -16.29
CA GLY A 45 -10.32 44.45 -17.48
C GLY A 45 -9.85 43.00 -17.29
N ASN A 46 -9.89 42.21 -18.36
CA ASN A 46 -9.41 40.82 -18.38
C ASN A 46 -7.86 40.80 -18.41
N ALA A 47 -7.24 40.16 -17.43
CA ALA A 47 -5.79 40.05 -17.28
C ALA A 47 -5.13 39.00 -18.21
N GLY A 48 -5.92 38.23 -18.95
CA GLY A 48 -5.45 37.14 -19.81
C GLY A 48 -5.65 35.76 -19.18
N SER A 49 -5.08 34.72 -19.81
CA SER A 49 -5.20 33.33 -19.34
C SER A 49 -3.90 32.85 -18.69
N VAL A 50 -3.99 32.27 -17.50
CA VAL A 50 -2.89 31.56 -16.84
C VAL A 50 -3.05 30.06 -17.11
N THR A 51 -2.06 29.44 -17.76
CA THR A 51 -2.01 27.98 -17.95
C THR A 51 -1.00 27.39 -16.99
N VAL A 52 -1.46 26.53 -16.08
CA VAL A 52 -0.61 25.83 -15.11
C VAL A 52 -0.52 24.36 -15.52
N ALA A 53 0.70 23.86 -15.76
CA ALA A 53 0.95 22.45 -15.96
C ALA A 53 1.58 21.87 -14.70
N GLN A 54 0.87 20.94 -14.03
CA GLN A 54 1.37 20.28 -12.83
C GLN A 54 2.35 19.16 -13.25
N ASN A 55 3.66 19.43 -13.15
CA ASN A 55 4.71 18.44 -13.46
C ASN A 55 4.96 17.50 -12.26
N SER A 56 3.90 16.83 -11.80
CA SER A 56 3.97 15.96 -10.63
C SER A 56 4.66 14.63 -10.93
N LEU A 57 5.45 14.17 -9.98
CA LEU A 57 6.04 12.83 -9.98
C LEU A 57 4.96 11.83 -9.59
N LYS A 58 4.84 10.75 -10.35
CA LYS A 58 3.86 9.69 -10.12
C LYS A 58 4.60 8.40 -9.80
N PHE A 59 4.32 7.83 -8.64
CA PHE A 59 4.88 6.57 -8.17
C PHE A 59 3.78 5.53 -8.05
N GLN A 60 4.00 4.33 -8.60
CA GLN A 60 3.10 3.20 -8.40
C GLN A 60 3.34 2.63 -7.00
N ALA A 61 2.32 2.65 -6.14
CA ALA A 61 2.47 2.31 -4.73
C ALA A 61 1.70 1.05 -4.30
N GLY A 62 0.86 0.50 -5.18
CA GLY A 62 0.09 -0.70 -4.90
C GLY A 62 0.02 -1.71 -6.05
N ALA A 63 -0.66 -2.82 -5.78
CA ALA A 63 -0.81 -3.94 -6.71
C ALA A 63 -1.78 -3.64 -7.87
N SER A 64 -2.67 -2.67 -7.69
CA SER A 64 -3.67 -2.25 -8.69
C SER A 64 -3.15 -1.09 -9.53
N ALA A 65 -3.43 -1.09 -10.84
CA ALA A 65 -2.91 -0.11 -11.81
C ALA A 65 -3.24 1.37 -11.51
N ASP A 66 -4.24 1.62 -10.68
CA ASP A 66 -4.69 2.97 -10.31
C ASP A 66 -4.16 3.45 -8.96
N GLU A 67 -3.47 2.61 -8.21
CA GLU A 67 -2.92 2.97 -6.90
C GLU A 67 -1.58 3.71 -7.03
N LYS A 68 -1.67 5.03 -7.20
CA LYS A 68 -0.54 5.92 -7.46
C LYS A 68 -0.41 6.97 -6.37
N ILE A 69 0.83 7.21 -5.95
CA ILE A 69 1.21 8.36 -5.12
C ILE A 69 1.66 9.46 -6.08
N VAL A 70 1.02 10.62 -6.00
CA VAL A 70 1.34 11.80 -6.81
C VAL A 70 1.97 12.84 -5.91
N ILE A 71 3.16 13.31 -6.29
CA ILE A 71 3.90 14.35 -5.56
C ILE A 71 4.26 15.47 -6.53
N ALA A 72 3.70 16.66 -6.33
CA ALA A 72 4.13 17.84 -7.04
C ALA A 72 5.32 18.47 -6.29
N LEU A 73 6.43 18.69 -6.99
CA LEU A 73 7.58 19.41 -6.46
C LEU A 73 7.84 20.64 -7.31
N ASN A 74 8.10 21.76 -6.65
CA ASN A 74 8.55 22.97 -7.32
C ASN A 74 9.99 22.80 -7.80
N SER A 75 10.37 23.60 -8.81
CA SER A 75 11.74 23.62 -9.30
C SER A 75 12.68 24.18 -8.23
N THR A 76 13.82 23.52 -8.06
CA THR A 76 14.92 23.96 -7.18
C THR A 76 16.00 24.73 -7.93
N HIS A 77 15.74 25.09 -9.20
CA HIS A 77 16.69 25.86 -9.99
C HIS A 77 16.87 27.26 -9.40
N SER A 78 18.10 27.78 -9.45
CA SER A 78 18.44 29.10 -8.89
C SER A 78 17.69 30.27 -9.53
N THR A 79 17.16 30.09 -10.75
CA THR A 79 16.32 31.10 -11.40
C THR A 79 14.87 31.11 -10.92
N VAL A 80 14.45 30.08 -10.17
CA VAL A 80 13.08 29.92 -9.64
C VAL A 80 13.03 30.20 -8.14
N LEU A 81 14.07 29.81 -7.41
CA LEU A 81 14.15 30.03 -5.96
C LEU A 81 14.39 31.50 -5.60
N GLY A 82 13.87 31.92 -4.45
CA GLY A 82 14.08 33.25 -3.89
C GLY A 82 13.39 34.37 -4.69
N ARG A 83 12.35 34.04 -5.47
CA ARG A 83 11.55 35.02 -6.22
C ARG A 83 10.53 35.72 -5.33
N GLY A 84 10.17 36.94 -5.71
CA GLY A 84 9.11 37.71 -5.04
C GLY A 84 9.55 38.37 -3.72
N VAL A 85 10.86 38.42 -3.46
CA VAL A 85 11.43 39.08 -2.28
C VAL A 85 11.69 40.55 -2.60
N ASP A 86 11.10 41.44 -1.81
CA ASP A 86 11.36 42.87 -1.90
C ASP A 86 12.82 43.17 -1.55
N ASN A 87 13.53 43.78 -2.49
CA ASN A 87 14.92 44.14 -2.33
C ASN A 87 15.27 45.39 -3.12
N THR A 88 16.27 46.12 -2.64
CA THR A 88 16.68 47.40 -3.25
C THR A 88 17.68 47.22 -4.40
N SER A 89 18.35 46.06 -4.44
CA SER A 89 19.38 45.73 -5.42
C SER A 89 18.83 45.22 -6.75
N GLY A 90 17.51 45.01 -6.86
CA GLY A 90 16.83 44.56 -8.07
C GLY A 90 17.03 43.09 -8.42
N PHE A 91 17.38 42.24 -7.45
CA PHE A 91 17.51 40.80 -7.66
C PHE A 91 16.13 40.16 -7.81
N GLU A 92 15.93 39.39 -8.88
CA GLU A 92 14.67 38.68 -9.09
C GLU A 92 14.71 37.25 -8.52
N ASN A 93 15.89 36.65 -8.40
CA ASN A 93 16.10 35.26 -8.00
C ASN A 93 17.57 35.00 -7.59
N LEU A 94 17.85 33.80 -7.07
CA LEU A 94 19.20 33.43 -6.60
C LEU A 94 20.30 33.51 -7.68
N SER A 95 19.97 33.36 -8.97
CA SER A 95 20.99 33.38 -10.04
C SER A 95 21.58 34.77 -10.29
N GLN A 96 20.90 35.83 -9.87
CA GLN A 96 21.30 37.22 -10.08
C GLN A 96 22.02 37.85 -8.88
N ILE A 97 22.17 37.10 -7.78
CA ILE A 97 22.79 37.61 -6.56
C ILE A 97 24.21 38.13 -6.85
N SER A 98 24.46 39.34 -6.38
CA SER A 98 25.79 39.93 -6.29
C SER A 98 26.11 40.29 -4.84
N LEU A 99 27.39 40.36 -4.50
CA LEU A 99 27.88 40.63 -3.14
C LEU A 99 28.93 41.75 -3.14
N LYS A 100 28.86 42.67 -4.12
CA LYS A 100 29.88 43.71 -4.33
C LYS A 100 29.69 44.91 -3.40
N SER A 101 28.49 45.08 -2.85
CA SER A 101 28.19 46.12 -1.85
C SER A 101 27.54 45.53 -0.60
N THR A 102 27.57 46.29 0.50
CA THR A 102 26.89 45.90 1.74
C THR A 102 25.38 45.75 1.55
N GLN A 103 24.76 46.62 0.74
CA GLN A 103 23.33 46.55 0.47
C GLN A 103 22.98 45.29 -0.33
N GLU A 104 23.77 44.98 -1.36
CA GLU A 104 23.62 43.76 -2.15
C GLU A 104 23.76 42.50 -1.28
N ALA A 105 24.70 42.49 -0.32
CA ALA A 105 24.86 41.38 0.60
C ALA A 105 23.65 41.19 1.53
N ILE A 106 23.05 42.28 2.04
CA ILE A 106 21.83 42.22 2.86
C ILE A 106 20.65 41.68 2.05
N ASP A 107 20.47 42.18 0.83
CA ASP A 107 19.41 41.75 -0.07
C ASP A 107 19.59 40.28 -0.49
N ALA A 108 20.83 39.85 -0.72
CA ALA A 108 21.15 38.46 -1.02
C ALA A 108 20.75 37.50 0.13
N ILE A 109 20.98 37.89 1.39
CA ILE A 109 20.56 37.08 2.55
C ILE A 109 19.04 36.89 2.54
N ARG A 110 18.27 37.95 2.30
CA ARG A 110 16.80 37.84 2.24
C ARG A 110 16.32 36.86 1.16
N LEU A 111 16.93 36.92 -0.03
CA LEU A 111 16.61 35.99 -1.11
C LEU A 111 16.97 34.54 -0.76
N VAL A 112 18.10 34.34 -0.07
CA VAL A 112 18.53 33.02 0.40
C VAL A 112 17.60 32.48 1.48
N ASP A 113 17.17 33.31 2.43
CA ASP A 113 16.23 32.90 3.48
C ASP A 113 14.89 32.46 2.88
N GLU A 114 14.33 33.23 1.95
CA GLU A 114 13.11 32.83 1.22
C GLU A 114 13.31 31.51 0.46
N ALA A 115 14.44 31.37 -0.25
CA ALA A 115 14.75 30.12 -0.95
C ALA A 115 14.89 28.93 0.01
N LEU A 116 15.45 29.14 1.20
CA LEU A 116 15.55 28.11 2.24
C LEU A 116 14.17 27.72 2.74
N ASP A 117 13.29 28.68 3.01
CA ASP A 117 11.91 28.40 3.44
C ASP A 117 11.14 27.63 2.37
N GLN A 118 11.29 27.99 1.10
CA GLN A 118 10.73 27.23 -0.03
C GLN A 118 11.23 25.78 -0.05
N LEU A 119 12.54 25.56 0.14
CA LEU A 119 13.11 24.22 0.18
C LEU A 119 12.70 23.41 1.42
N LEU A 120 12.60 24.06 2.58
CA LEU A 120 12.14 23.44 3.83
C LEU A 120 10.67 23.03 3.73
N SER A 121 9.83 23.87 3.11
CA SER A 121 8.44 23.53 2.80
C SER A 121 8.35 22.30 1.89
N MET A 122 9.13 22.26 0.80
CA MET A 122 9.19 21.07 -0.08
C MET A 122 9.65 19.82 0.68
N ARG A 123 10.66 19.93 1.55
CA ARG A 123 11.11 18.81 2.41
C ARG A 123 10.04 18.37 3.40
N SER A 124 9.31 19.30 3.98
CA SER A 124 8.20 19.02 4.89
C SER A 124 7.07 18.26 4.19
N GLN A 125 6.69 18.70 2.98
CA GLN A 125 5.71 18.01 2.14
C GLN A 125 6.16 16.57 1.81
N LEU A 126 7.42 16.39 1.40
CA LEU A 126 7.99 15.06 1.15
C LEU A 126 7.99 14.19 2.42
N GLY A 127 8.36 14.75 3.57
CA GLY A 127 8.32 14.05 4.84
C GLY A 127 6.90 13.63 5.24
N SER A 128 5.91 14.48 4.97
CA SER A 128 4.49 14.16 5.19
C SER A 128 4.03 13.00 4.31
N VAL A 129 4.35 13.01 3.01
CA VAL A 129 4.00 11.91 2.10
C VAL A 129 4.68 10.61 2.50
N GLN A 130 5.96 10.67 2.91
CA GLN A 130 6.66 9.49 3.43
C GLN A 130 5.96 8.91 4.66
N LYS A 131 5.68 9.74 5.66
CA LYS A 131 5.08 9.32 6.92
C LYS A 131 3.63 8.83 6.79
N HIS A 132 2.78 9.57 6.07
CA HIS A 132 1.34 9.28 6.03
C HIS A 132 0.97 8.29 4.94
N THR A 133 1.74 8.23 3.85
CA THR A 133 1.38 7.39 2.72
C THR A 133 2.28 6.17 2.65
N LEU A 134 3.60 6.36 2.56
CA LEU A 134 4.51 5.22 2.38
C LEU A 134 4.60 4.34 3.63
N GLU A 135 4.83 4.93 4.81
CA GLU A 135 4.94 4.16 6.07
C GLU A 135 3.61 3.48 6.43
N THR A 136 2.48 4.17 6.25
CA THR A 136 1.15 3.59 6.47
C THR A 136 0.88 2.43 5.50
N ASN A 137 1.14 2.60 4.20
CA ASN A 137 0.97 1.52 3.22
C ASN A 137 1.84 0.32 3.55
N ILE A 138 3.11 0.53 3.94
CA ILE A 138 4.00 -0.54 4.37
C ILE A 138 3.42 -1.27 5.60
N SER A 139 2.89 -0.54 6.59
CA SER A 139 2.26 -1.16 7.76
C SER A 139 1.04 -1.99 7.39
N VAL A 140 0.17 -1.49 6.51
CA VAL A 140 -0.99 -2.22 6.01
C VAL A 140 -0.58 -3.48 5.25
N LEU A 141 0.44 -3.38 4.38
CA LEU A 141 0.96 -4.53 3.64
C LEU A 141 1.55 -5.60 4.56
N ARG A 142 2.28 -5.20 5.62
CA ARG A 142 2.82 -6.16 6.61
C ARG A 142 1.70 -6.91 7.33
N ASN A 143 0.69 -6.20 7.82
CA ASN A 143 -0.48 -6.83 8.45
C ASN A 143 -1.21 -7.77 7.48
N THR A 144 -1.31 -7.37 6.21
CA THR A 144 -1.93 -8.20 5.16
C THR A 144 -1.12 -9.47 4.91
N VAL A 145 0.21 -9.37 4.82
CA VAL A 145 1.10 -10.53 4.66
C VAL A 145 1.01 -11.46 5.87
N GLU A 146 0.97 -10.93 7.08
CA GLU A 146 0.80 -11.74 8.30
C GLU A 146 -0.53 -12.50 8.29
N ASN A 147 -1.64 -11.82 7.97
CA ASN A 147 -2.96 -12.45 7.87
C ASN A 147 -3.02 -13.51 6.76
N LEU A 148 -2.43 -13.23 5.59
CA LEU A 148 -2.38 -14.19 4.48
C LEU A 148 -1.52 -15.41 4.83
N THR A 149 -0.39 -15.21 5.50
CA THR A 149 0.49 -16.30 5.94
C THR A 149 -0.21 -17.17 6.98
N ALA A 150 -0.96 -16.56 7.92
CA ALA A 150 -1.75 -17.30 8.90
C ALA A 150 -2.88 -18.10 8.23
N ALA A 151 -3.57 -17.51 7.25
CA ALA A 151 -4.58 -18.19 6.47
C ALA A 151 -3.98 -19.37 5.68
N GLU A 152 -2.83 -19.16 5.03
CA GLU A 152 -2.09 -20.20 4.31
C GLU A 152 -1.67 -21.35 5.24
N SER A 153 -1.12 -21.03 6.43
CA SER A 153 -0.77 -22.04 7.43
C SER A 153 -1.98 -22.84 7.86
N SER A 154 -3.11 -22.19 8.13
CA SER A 154 -4.35 -22.87 8.50
C SER A 154 -4.88 -23.79 7.41
N ILE A 155 -4.80 -23.38 6.13
CA ILE A 155 -5.19 -24.21 4.99
C ILE A 155 -4.27 -25.42 4.90
N ARG A 156 -2.95 -25.19 4.91
CA ARG A 156 -1.95 -26.25 4.83
C ARG A 156 -2.07 -27.24 5.99
N ASP A 157 -2.30 -26.77 7.21
CA ASP A 157 -2.47 -27.63 8.38
C ASP A 157 -3.76 -28.45 8.29
N THR A 158 -4.84 -27.88 7.76
CA THR A 158 -6.10 -28.60 7.51
C THR A 158 -5.91 -29.70 6.45
N ASP A 159 -5.21 -29.38 5.36
CA ASP A 159 -4.91 -30.34 4.30
C ASP A 159 -3.99 -31.46 4.79
N MET A 160 -2.95 -31.14 5.58
CA MET A 160 -2.09 -32.12 6.21
C MET A 160 -2.85 -33.01 7.21
N ALA A 161 -3.76 -32.43 8.00
CA ALA A 161 -4.60 -33.19 8.91
C ALA A 161 -5.52 -34.17 8.16
N LEU A 162 -6.12 -33.73 7.05
CA LEU A 162 -6.95 -34.60 6.20
C LEU A 162 -6.12 -35.75 5.61
N GLU A 163 -4.93 -35.47 5.11
CA GLU A 163 -4.03 -36.50 4.57
C GLU A 163 -3.57 -37.49 5.65
N MET A 164 -3.25 -37.00 6.86
CA MET A 164 -2.94 -37.85 8.01
C MET A 164 -4.11 -38.75 8.40
N VAL A 165 -5.34 -38.23 8.43
CA VAL A 165 -6.54 -39.04 8.69
C VAL A 165 -6.71 -40.14 7.64
N ASN A 166 -6.52 -39.81 6.36
CA ASN A 166 -6.59 -40.79 5.27
C ASN A 166 -5.47 -41.84 5.39
N PHE A 167 -4.25 -41.42 5.70
CA PHE A 167 -3.11 -42.30 5.91
C PHE A 167 -3.36 -43.25 7.09
N THR A 168 -3.76 -42.75 8.25
CA THR A 168 -4.09 -43.57 9.42
C THR A 168 -5.26 -44.51 9.15
N LYS A 169 -6.31 -44.05 8.46
CA LYS A 169 -7.42 -44.91 8.02
C LYS A 169 -6.93 -46.06 7.16
N ASN A 170 -6.07 -45.77 6.18
CA ASN A 170 -5.49 -46.80 5.31
C ASN A 170 -4.61 -47.77 6.10
N GLN A 171 -3.79 -47.30 7.04
CA GLN A 171 -3.02 -48.16 7.93
C GLN A 171 -3.92 -49.09 8.76
N ILE A 172 -4.96 -48.55 9.41
CA ILE A 172 -5.93 -49.35 10.17
C ILE A 172 -6.61 -50.39 9.27
N ILE A 173 -7.00 -50.04 8.04
CA ILE A 173 -7.57 -50.99 7.08
C ILE A 173 -6.57 -52.10 6.73
N THR A 174 -5.29 -51.77 6.52
CA THR A 174 -4.26 -52.77 6.21
C THR A 174 -3.99 -53.72 7.38
N GLU A 175 -3.92 -53.20 8.61
CA GLU A 175 -3.75 -54.01 9.82
C GLU A 175 -5.00 -54.87 10.10
N ALA A 176 -6.20 -54.30 9.93
CA ALA A 176 -7.46 -55.02 10.07
C ALA A 176 -7.62 -56.12 9.01
N ALA A 177 -7.20 -55.88 7.76
CA ALA A 177 -7.20 -56.88 6.71
C ALA A 177 -6.24 -58.03 7.05
N ALA A 178 -5.02 -57.73 7.54
CA ALA A 178 -4.07 -58.75 7.98
C ALA A 178 -4.61 -59.57 9.17
N ALA A 179 -5.22 -58.91 10.16
CA ALA A 179 -5.84 -59.57 11.31
C ALA A 179 -7.06 -60.41 10.90
N ALA A 180 -7.89 -59.92 9.97
CA ALA A 180 -9.04 -60.65 9.43
C ALA A 180 -8.60 -61.91 8.68
N VAL A 181 -7.53 -61.83 7.88
CA VAL A 181 -6.92 -63.00 7.22
C VAL A 181 -6.39 -63.99 8.28
N ALA A 182 -5.68 -63.52 9.30
CA ALA A 182 -5.20 -64.38 10.39
C ALA A 182 -6.35 -65.07 11.14
N GLN A 183 -7.44 -64.34 11.43
CA GLN A 183 -8.64 -64.86 12.08
C GLN A 183 -9.37 -65.90 11.20
N SER A 184 -9.45 -65.65 9.88
CA SER A 184 -10.03 -66.59 8.91
C SER A 184 -9.23 -67.89 8.87
N ASN A 185 -7.89 -67.81 8.84
CA ASN A 185 -7.00 -68.97 8.88
C ASN A 185 -7.18 -69.80 10.17
N GLN A 186 -7.33 -69.14 11.33
CA GLN A 186 -7.61 -69.83 12.59
C GLN A 186 -8.99 -70.49 12.60
N THR A 187 -10.00 -69.83 12.03
CA THR A 187 -11.37 -70.36 11.95
C THR A 187 -11.42 -71.56 11.01
N ALA A 188 -10.78 -71.48 9.84
CA ALA A 188 -10.63 -72.60 8.92
C ALA A 188 -9.92 -73.79 9.58
N THR A 189 -8.85 -73.54 10.36
CA THR A 189 -8.13 -74.58 11.11
C THR A 189 -9.01 -75.21 12.20
N ARG A 190 -9.87 -74.44 12.88
CA ARG A 190 -10.84 -74.98 13.85
C ARG A 190 -11.91 -75.84 13.17
N VAL A 191 -12.40 -75.45 12.01
CA VAL A 191 -13.35 -76.27 11.23
C VAL A 191 -12.69 -77.57 10.79
N LEU A 192 -11.44 -77.54 10.30
CA LEU A 192 -10.70 -78.76 9.98
C LEU A 192 -10.53 -79.66 11.22
N ARG A 193 -10.21 -79.10 12.39
CA ARG A 193 -10.17 -79.86 13.64
C ARG A 193 -11.52 -80.48 13.99
N LEU A 194 -12.64 -79.80 13.75
CA LEU A 194 -13.98 -80.35 13.96
C LEU A 194 -14.32 -81.45 12.93
N LEU A 195 -13.91 -81.33 11.68
CA LEU A 195 -14.13 -82.36 10.66
C LEU A 195 -13.28 -83.61 10.90
N PHE A 196 -12.02 -83.46 11.35
CA PHE A 196 -11.17 -84.60 11.71
C PHE A 196 -11.55 -85.21 13.07
N ASN A 197 -12.04 -84.43 14.04
CA ASN A 197 -12.47 -84.92 15.34
C ASN A 197 -13.89 -85.52 15.33
N ASN A 198 -14.72 -85.16 14.33
CA ASN A 198 -16.09 -85.64 14.18
C ASN A 198 -16.25 -86.63 13.01
N ASN A 199 -15.20 -87.42 12.75
CA ASN A 199 -15.30 -88.66 12.01
C ASN A 199 -15.31 -89.87 12.97
N PRO A 200 -16.42 -90.17 13.68
CA PRO A 200 -16.60 -91.45 14.31
C PRO A 200 -17.14 -92.45 13.28
N HIS A 201 -16.26 -93.25 12.68
CA HIS A 201 -16.64 -94.56 12.16
C HIS A 201 -16.26 -95.65 13.15
N GLY A 202 -17.28 -96.25 13.77
CA GLY A 202 -17.44 -97.70 13.79
C GLY A 202 -16.55 -98.52 14.73
N HIS A 203 -17.01 -98.65 15.98
CA HIS A 203 -17.19 -99.91 16.71
C HIS A 203 -16.71 -101.21 15.99
N TRP A 204 -15.66 -101.86 16.53
CA TRP A 204 -15.60 -103.33 16.70
C TRP A 204 -14.90 -103.66 18.01
N SER A 205 -15.70 -103.84 19.06
CA SER A 205 -15.32 -104.58 20.25
C SER A 205 -15.22 -106.08 19.96
N PHE A 206 -14.25 -106.75 20.60
CA PHE A 206 -14.13 -108.18 20.93
C PHE A 206 -13.15 -109.07 20.12
N PHE A 207 -12.37 -109.81 20.94
CA PHE A 207 -11.32 -110.83 20.74
C PHE A 207 -9.89 -110.28 20.61
N ARG A 208 -8.89 -110.66 21.42
CA ARG A 208 -8.75 -111.56 22.59
C ARG A 208 -7.28 -111.36 23.08
N ASP A 209 -7.02 -111.64 24.36
CA ASP A 209 -5.70 -111.81 25.00
C ASP A 209 -4.57 -112.26 24.07
N HIS A 210 -3.37 -111.69 24.23
CA HIS A 210 -2.21 -112.30 24.92
C HIS A 210 -1.31 -111.17 25.46
#